data_AF-A0AAD5TQS1-F1
#
_entry.id   AF-A0AAD5TQS1-F1
#
_cell.length_a   1.000
_cell.length_b   1.000
_cell.length_c   1.000
_cell.angle_alpha   90.00
_cell.angle_beta   90.00
_cell.angle_gamma   90.00
#
_symmetry.space_group_name_H-M   'P 1'
#
loop_
_entity.id
_entity.type
_entity.pdbx_description
1 polymer ?
#
loop_
_entity_poly.entity_id
_entity_poly.type
_entity_poly.pdbx_seq_one_letter_code
_entity_poly.pdbx_strand_id
1 'polypeptide(L)'
;MSVTGGAAKPQLAIPGLYPQRGGKPRALGAFESFTMSALAPAVAVIFTNPFDTAKVRLQLQGERLRQAAKAGAPTEVAYKNSFDTIYKIYVNEGYKGLQKGLTPAILREGSKNLFRIGMFDPILTMMHDPSQGKPPAWKRMVAGSLCGVMGAVSCNPFELVKTRLQSSSKGKIAVGHQHGYTGTWNALSTIFKEDGVRGLYRGAVLSMGRSVFGSGSNLAAYSMMKDHLITEKKWADNAWLDMVCGMASGVVSCICMNPIDVTRTRYYNQPYEKGVGVLYSNGFDAIKKIAKNEGPTAFYKGFFTHFLRIGPHFCLTFVFLGILRRGVTDFYSYLDMRDSFSVFDKDGNGVLDEAELREALHRVVESHGGDKAVYEALIDTYAARIMDSADVDHDHMISSKEYPAMIKEVTAIVGERETKKR
;
A
#
# COMPACT_ATOMS: atom_id res chain seq x y z
N MET A 1 -13.61 -6.31 2.06
CA MET A 1 -12.91 -5.01 1.87
C MET A 1 -12.25 -5.01 0.49
N SER A 2 -12.62 -4.09 -0.41
CA SER A 2 -11.76 -3.86 -1.57
C SER A 2 -10.45 -3.29 -1.04
N VAL A 3 -9.33 -3.77 -1.58
CA VAL A 3 -7.98 -3.28 -1.22
C VAL A 3 -7.80 -1.81 -1.63
N THR A 4 -8.73 -1.30 -2.44
CA THR A 4 -8.92 0.09 -2.84
C THR A 4 -9.67 0.85 -1.75
N GLY A 5 -8.96 1.28 -0.70
CA GLY A 5 -9.50 2.16 0.33
C GLY A 5 -10.30 3.32 -0.26
N GLY A 6 -11.51 3.53 0.28
CA GLY A 6 -12.42 4.63 -0.04
C GLY A 6 -12.78 4.72 -1.53
N ALA A 7 -13.96 4.26 -1.92
CA ALA A 7 -14.55 4.76 -3.15
C ALA A 7 -14.64 6.28 -3.02
N ALA A 8 -13.81 7.02 -3.77
CA ALA A 8 -14.15 8.40 -4.09
C ALA A 8 -15.59 8.36 -4.60
N LYS A 9 -16.46 9.24 -4.09
CA LYS A 9 -17.85 9.32 -4.55
C LYS A 9 -17.82 9.28 -6.08
N PRO A 10 -18.49 8.32 -6.73
CA PRO A 10 -18.48 8.29 -8.18
C PRO A 10 -19.02 9.64 -8.64
N GLN A 11 -18.20 10.40 -9.37
CA GLN A 11 -18.70 11.54 -10.13
C GLN A 11 -19.80 10.98 -11.01
N LEU A 12 -21.01 11.53 -10.90
CA LEU A 12 -22.13 11.14 -11.74
C LEU A 12 -21.65 11.34 -13.19
N ALA A 13 -21.54 10.25 -13.94
CA ALA A 13 -21.15 10.31 -15.34
C ALA A 13 -22.36 10.81 -16.11
N ILE A 14 -22.46 12.13 -16.33
CA ILE A 14 -23.54 12.75 -17.08
C ILE A 14 -23.21 12.66 -18.57
N PRO A 15 -23.97 11.88 -19.37
CA PRO A 15 -23.79 11.84 -20.81
C PRO A 15 -23.90 13.25 -21.42
N GLY A 16 -23.03 13.58 -22.38
CA GLY A 16 -23.00 14.90 -23.02
C GLY A 16 -22.10 15.94 -22.34
N LEU A 17 -21.84 15.81 -21.03
CA LEU A 17 -20.94 16.70 -20.30
C LEU A 17 -19.45 16.42 -20.58
N TYR A 18 -19.13 15.17 -20.97
CA TYR A 18 -17.78 14.72 -21.34
C TYR A 18 -17.77 14.22 -22.79
N PRO A 19 -17.81 15.14 -23.78
CA PRO A 19 -18.07 14.81 -25.18
C PRO A 19 -16.96 13.95 -25.82
N GLN A 20 -15.70 14.09 -25.40
CA GLN A 20 -14.60 13.34 -26.02
C GLN A 20 -14.50 11.86 -25.60
N ARG A 21 -15.26 11.40 -24.59
CA ARG A 21 -15.10 10.04 -23.99
C ARG A 21 -16.39 9.27 -23.76
N GLY A 22 -17.43 9.57 -24.55
CA GLY A 22 -18.71 8.87 -24.43
C GLY A 22 -19.40 9.08 -23.08
N GLY A 23 -19.23 10.27 -22.47
CA GLY A 23 -19.96 10.65 -21.25
C GLY A 23 -19.38 10.15 -19.93
N LYS A 24 -18.14 9.61 -19.90
CA LYS A 24 -17.50 9.11 -18.68
C LYS A 24 -16.30 9.96 -18.26
N PRO A 25 -16.13 10.27 -16.96
CA PRO A 25 -14.94 10.97 -16.46
C PRO A 25 -13.69 10.09 -16.57
N ARG A 26 -12.50 10.72 -16.53
CA ARG A 26 -11.21 10.05 -16.45
C ARG A 26 -11.16 9.09 -15.25
N ALA A 27 -11.17 7.79 -15.53
CA ALA A 27 -10.90 6.78 -14.53
C ALA A 27 -9.38 6.66 -14.28
N LEU A 28 -9.01 6.32 -13.05
CA LEU A 28 -7.64 5.93 -12.74
C LEU A 28 -7.28 4.69 -13.54
N GLY A 29 -6.28 4.80 -14.41
CA GLY A 29 -5.77 3.66 -15.14
C GLY A 29 -5.02 2.68 -14.23
N ALA A 30 -4.68 1.53 -14.82
CA ALA A 30 -3.91 0.51 -14.14
C ALA A 30 -2.53 1.05 -13.73
N PHE A 31 -1.87 1.82 -14.61
CA PHE A 31 -0.53 2.35 -14.39
C PHE A 31 -0.45 3.40 -13.27
N GLU A 32 -1.47 4.25 -13.11
CA GLU A 32 -1.54 5.20 -12.00
C GLU A 32 -1.83 4.46 -10.68
N SER A 33 -2.75 3.49 -10.70
CA SER A 33 -3.14 2.73 -9.51
C SER A 33 -1.98 1.91 -8.90
N PHE A 34 -1.39 1.00 -9.68
CA PHE A 34 -0.08 1.32 -10.22
C PHE A 34 1.03 1.89 -9.31
N THR A 35 1.57 2.97 -9.84
CA THR A 35 2.59 3.84 -9.26
C THR A 35 2.21 4.35 -7.87
N MET A 36 0.95 4.73 -7.64
CA MET A 36 0.48 5.18 -6.32
C MET A 36 0.64 4.08 -5.25
N SER A 37 0.36 2.84 -5.63
CA SER A 37 0.51 1.67 -4.76
C SER A 37 1.97 1.31 -4.46
N ALA A 38 2.91 1.72 -5.30
CA ALA A 38 4.35 1.57 -5.04
C ALA A 38 4.91 2.75 -4.22
N LEU A 39 4.46 3.98 -4.51
CA LEU A 39 4.95 5.21 -3.88
C LEU A 39 4.46 5.39 -2.44
N ALA A 40 3.18 5.15 -2.16
CA ALA A 40 2.63 5.37 -0.81
C ALA A 40 3.35 4.55 0.28
N PRO A 41 3.60 3.24 0.11
CA PRO A 41 4.39 2.46 1.06
C PRO A 41 5.85 2.93 1.14
N ALA A 42 6.45 3.36 0.03
CA ALA A 42 7.82 3.87 0.01
C ALA A 42 7.98 5.13 0.86
N VAL A 43 7.01 6.05 0.82
CA VAL A 43 6.99 7.24 1.69
C VAL A 43 6.75 6.83 3.15
N ALA A 44 5.84 5.89 3.41
CA ALA A 44 5.61 5.37 4.77
C ALA A 44 6.85 4.73 5.40
N VAL A 45 7.74 4.15 4.60
CA VAL A 45 9.01 3.59 5.08
C VAL A 45 9.90 4.65 5.73
N ILE A 46 9.93 5.89 5.22
CA ILE A 46 10.78 6.96 5.76
C ILE A 46 10.54 7.16 7.27
N PHE A 47 9.28 7.11 7.70
CA PHE A 47 8.87 7.28 9.09
C PHE A 47 9.04 6.02 9.93
N THR A 48 8.90 4.84 9.30
CA THR A 48 8.89 3.55 10.01
C THR A 48 10.27 2.87 10.06
N ASN A 49 11.23 3.35 9.27
CA ASN A 49 12.56 2.77 9.17
C ASN A 49 13.35 2.75 10.50
N PRO A 50 13.23 3.75 11.42
CA PRO A 50 13.85 3.66 12.74
C PRO A 50 13.42 2.41 13.54
N PHE A 51 12.13 2.04 13.45
CA PHE A 51 11.61 0.83 14.09
C PHE A 51 12.10 -0.45 13.41
N ASP A 52 12.29 -0.42 12.08
CA ASP A 52 12.89 -1.53 11.34
C ASP A 52 14.35 -1.78 11.77
N THR A 53 15.16 -0.72 11.85
CA THR A 53 16.55 -0.82 12.31
C THR A 53 16.61 -1.37 13.74
N ALA A 54 15.75 -0.88 14.63
CA ALA A 54 15.66 -1.37 16.00
C ALA A 54 15.27 -2.87 16.07
N LYS A 55 14.30 -3.30 15.25
CA LYS A 55 13.88 -4.70 15.17
C LYS A 55 15.03 -5.59 14.73
N VAL A 56 15.71 -5.25 13.64
CA VAL A 56 16.82 -6.05 13.10
C VAL A 56 17.91 -6.23 14.16
N ARG A 57 18.28 -5.16 14.86
CA ARG A 57 19.31 -5.25 15.90
C ARG A 57 18.90 -6.10 17.11
N LEU A 58 17.65 -5.98 17.55
CA LEU A 58 17.11 -6.83 18.63
C LEU A 58 17.08 -8.31 18.24
N GLN A 59 16.71 -8.63 16.99
CA GLN A 59 16.65 -10.01 16.51
C GLN A 59 18.05 -10.66 16.38
N LEU A 60 19.08 -9.85 16.07
CA LEU A 60 20.47 -10.28 15.95
C LEU A 60 21.24 -10.29 17.27
N GLN A 61 20.75 -9.65 18.32
CA GLN A 61 21.41 -9.62 19.63
C GLN A 61 21.67 -11.03 20.21
N GLY A 62 20.81 -12.01 19.92
CA GLY A 62 21.04 -13.39 20.34
C GLY A 62 22.34 -13.99 19.77
N GLU A 63 22.67 -13.66 18.51
CA GLU A 63 23.91 -14.11 17.87
C GLU A 63 25.13 -13.51 18.54
N ARG A 64 25.06 -12.21 18.90
CA ARG A 64 26.13 -11.52 19.62
C ARG A 64 26.38 -12.15 20.99
N LEU A 65 25.34 -12.38 21.77
CA LEU A 65 25.46 -13.00 23.10
C LEU A 65 26.09 -14.39 22.99
N ARG A 66 25.74 -15.15 21.94
CA ARG A 66 26.35 -16.45 21.67
C ARG A 66 27.82 -16.35 21.30
N GLN A 67 28.20 -15.39 20.45
CA GLN A 67 29.59 -15.17 20.10
C GLN A 67 30.42 -14.75 21.32
N ALA A 68 29.88 -13.88 22.18
CA ALA A 68 30.51 -13.51 23.45
C ALA A 68 30.68 -14.72 24.38
N ALA A 69 29.64 -15.54 24.55
CA ALA A 69 29.70 -16.74 25.38
C ALA A 69 30.74 -17.75 24.87
N LYS A 70 30.85 -17.96 23.55
CA LYS A 70 31.88 -18.82 22.95
C LYS A 70 33.29 -18.28 23.14
N ALA A 71 33.45 -16.95 23.17
CA ALA A 71 34.73 -16.29 23.35
C ALA A 71 35.10 -16.08 24.84
N GLY A 72 34.29 -16.57 25.78
CA GLY A 72 34.50 -16.34 27.22
C GLY A 72 34.35 -14.87 27.65
N ALA A 73 33.73 -14.04 26.81
CA ALA A 73 33.54 -12.61 27.07
C ALA A 73 32.22 -12.34 27.80
N PRO A 74 32.07 -11.18 28.48
CA PRO A 74 30.85 -10.81 29.19
C PRO A 74 29.62 -10.83 28.27
N THR A 75 28.58 -11.57 28.66
CA THR A 75 27.32 -11.71 27.92
C THR A 75 26.37 -10.54 28.22
N GLU A 76 26.82 -9.32 27.95
CA GLU A 76 26.01 -8.13 28.19
C GLU A 76 24.90 -7.95 27.15
N VAL A 77 23.68 -7.81 27.64
CA VAL A 77 22.48 -7.52 26.86
C VAL A 77 22.55 -6.06 26.37
N ALA A 78 22.97 -5.87 25.12
CA ALA A 78 23.18 -4.54 24.54
C ALA A 78 21.89 -3.69 24.47
N TYR A 79 20.74 -4.31 24.15
CA TYR A 79 19.46 -3.65 24.03
C TYR A 79 18.40 -4.35 24.89
N LYS A 80 17.68 -3.57 25.70
CA LYS A 80 16.61 -4.07 26.58
C LYS A 80 15.26 -4.08 25.87
N ASN A 81 14.91 -2.98 25.21
CA ASN A 81 13.61 -2.73 24.60
C ASN A 81 13.74 -1.98 23.27
N SER A 82 12.67 -1.96 22.45
CA SER A 82 12.63 -1.20 21.18
C SER A 82 13.07 0.27 21.32
N PHE A 83 12.54 0.96 22.32
CA PHE A 83 12.85 2.38 22.56
C PHE A 83 14.29 2.58 23.04
N ASP A 84 14.79 1.67 23.88
CA ASP A 84 16.20 1.66 24.31
C ASP A 84 17.14 1.44 23.11
N THR A 85 16.77 0.55 22.18
CA THR A 85 17.51 0.36 20.93
C THR A 85 17.55 1.63 20.10
N ILE A 86 16.39 2.28 19.87
CA ILE A 86 16.32 3.53 19.11
C ILE A 86 17.16 4.62 19.76
N TYR A 87 17.03 4.80 21.07
CA TYR A 87 17.79 5.78 21.83
C TYR A 87 19.30 5.53 21.74
N LYS A 88 19.75 4.29 21.93
CA LYS A 88 21.17 3.92 21.80
C LYS A 88 21.71 4.09 20.39
N ILE A 89 20.92 3.76 19.36
CA ILE A 89 21.32 4.04 17.97
C ILE A 89 21.49 5.54 17.77
N TYR A 90 20.53 6.34 18.23
CA TYR A 90 20.57 7.79 18.08
C TYR A 90 21.78 8.42 18.77
N VAL A 91 22.08 8.03 20.00
CA VAL A 91 23.23 8.59 20.76
C VAL A 91 24.57 8.17 20.14
N ASN A 92 24.71 6.93 19.65
CA ASN A 92 26.00 6.41 19.20
C ASN A 92 26.27 6.58 17.70
N GLU A 93 25.22 6.70 16.87
CA GLU A 93 25.33 6.76 15.41
C GLU A 93 24.59 7.95 14.80
N GLY A 94 23.86 8.72 15.61
CA GLY A 94 23.06 9.85 15.17
C GLY A 94 21.85 9.46 14.34
N TYR A 95 21.22 10.47 13.74
CA TYR A 95 20.04 10.30 12.88
C TYR A 95 20.31 9.39 11.66
N LYS A 96 21.51 9.47 11.08
CA LYS A 96 21.92 8.61 9.96
C LYS A 96 21.95 7.13 10.34
N GLY A 97 22.26 6.80 11.60
CA GLY A 97 22.21 5.44 12.13
C GLY A 97 20.80 4.86 12.16
N LEU A 98 19.80 5.66 12.58
CA LEU A 98 18.40 5.25 12.61
C LEU A 98 17.85 4.95 11.20
N GLN A 99 18.30 5.73 10.22
CA GLN A 99 17.87 5.62 8.82
C GLN A 99 18.73 4.66 7.97
N LYS A 100 19.57 3.83 8.59
CA LYS A 100 20.36 2.82 7.86
C LYS A 100 19.44 1.88 7.08
N GLY A 101 19.84 1.58 5.85
CA GLY A 101 19.07 0.72 4.96
C GLY A 101 17.77 1.34 4.42
N LEU A 102 17.59 2.67 4.50
CA LEU A 102 16.40 3.33 3.95
C LEU A 102 16.22 3.09 2.44
N THR A 103 17.27 3.30 1.64
CA THR A 103 17.24 3.10 0.18
C THR A 103 16.76 1.70 -0.22
N PRO A 104 17.34 0.58 0.29
CA PRO A 104 16.85 -0.75 -0.06
C PRO A 104 15.47 -1.03 0.56
N ALA A 105 15.10 -0.36 1.65
CA ALA A 105 13.76 -0.50 2.21
C ALA A 105 12.68 0.12 1.31
N ILE A 106 12.96 1.26 0.68
CA ILE A 106 12.10 1.89 -0.33
C ILE A 106 12.00 1.00 -1.58
N LEU A 107 13.15 0.57 -2.14
CA LEU A 107 13.18 -0.31 -3.31
C LEU A 107 12.42 -1.61 -3.07
N ARG A 108 12.59 -2.21 -1.88
CA ARG A 108 11.83 -3.38 -1.46
C ARG A 108 10.32 -3.14 -1.46
N GLU A 109 9.84 -2.04 -0.89
CA GLU A 109 8.39 -1.79 -0.84
C GLU A 109 7.83 -1.53 -2.25
N GLY A 110 8.55 -0.80 -3.10
CA GLY A 110 8.16 -0.63 -4.50
C GLY A 110 8.03 -1.97 -5.23
N SER A 111 9.08 -2.80 -5.18
CA SER A 111 9.08 -4.12 -5.84
C SER A 111 8.06 -5.08 -5.25
N LYS A 112 7.86 -5.08 -3.92
CA LYS A 112 6.89 -5.98 -3.28
C LYS A 112 5.45 -5.62 -3.65
N ASN A 113 5.12 -4.33 -3.58
CA ASN A 113 3.75 -3.88 -3.86
C ASN A 113 3.42 -3.94 -5.36
N LEU A 114 4.45 -3.93 -6.22
CA LEU A 114 4.30 -4.16 -7.66
C LEU A 114 3.54 -5.46 -7.95
N PHE A 115 4.07 -6.58 -7.47
CA PHE A 115 3.43 -7.88 -7.69
C PHE A 115 2.17 -8.06 -6.84
N ARG A 116 2.14 -7.50 -5.63
CA ARG A 116 0.99 -7.68 -4.73
C ARG A 116 -0.30 -7.09 -5.29
N ILE A 117 -0.25 -5.91 -5.90
CA ILE A 117 -1.45 -5.21 -6.37
C ILE A 117 -1.64 -5.43 -7.87
N GLY A 118 -0.56 -5.42 -8.67
CA GLY A 118 -0.65 -5.59 -10.11
C GLY A 118 -1.08 -7.01 -10.54
N MET A 119 -0.67 -8.05 -9.82
CA MET A 119 -0.95 -9.45 -10.21
C MET A 119 -2.13 -10.08 -9.47
N PHE A 120 -2.70 -9.41 -8.46
CA PHE A 120 -3.79 -9.99 -7.68
C PHE A 120 -5.04 -10.22 -8.53
N ASP A 121 -5.49 -9.20 -9.26
CA ASP A 121 -6.69 -9.31 -10.09
C ASP A 121 -6.49 -10.30 -11.26
N PRO A 122 -5.39 -10.24 -12.05
CA PRO A 122 -5.13 -11.25 -13.08
C PRO A 122 -5.13 -12.69 -12.57
N ILE A 123 -4.41 -12.96 -11.46
CA ILE A 123 -4.36 -14.32 -10.89
C ILE A 123 -5.74 -14.74 -10.38
N LEU A 124 -6.50 -13.82 -9.77
CA LEU A 124 -7.83 -14.13 -9.27
C LEU A 124 -8.82 -14.40 -10.41
N THR A 125 -8.75 -13.64 -11.52
CA THR A 125 -9.58 -13.87 -12.71
C THR A 125 -9.27 -15.18 -13.42
N MET A 126 -8.01 -15.66 -13.36
CA MET A 126 -7.66 -16.99 -13.86
C MET A 126 -8.25 -18.11 -13.00
N MET A 127 -8.46 -17.87 -11.70
CA MET A 127 -8.98 -18.87 -10.75
C MET A 127 -10.51 -18.83 -10.59
N HIS A 128 -11.12 -17.69 -10.87
CA HIS A 128 -12.56 -17.48 -10.73
C HIS A 128 -13.05 -16.55 -11.82
N ASP A 129 -13.99 -17.07 -12.60
CA ASP A 129 -14.70 -16.27 -13.58
C ASP A 129 -15.52 -15.17 -12.86
N PRO A 130 -15.29 -13.88 -13.18
CA PRO A 130 -16.03 -12.77 -12.59
C PRO A 130 -17.56 -12.86 -12.78
N SER A 131 -18.03 -13.61 -13.78
CA SER A 131 -19.46 -13.83 -14.03
C SER A 131 -20.15 -14.70 -12.96
N GLN A 132 -19.39 -15.47 -12.18
CA GLN A 132 -19.91 -16.38 -11.15
C GLN A 132 -20.09 -15.73 -9.77
N GLY A 133 -19.87 -14.42 -9.65
CA GLY A 133 -20.07 -13.66 -8.42
C GLY A 133 -18.79 -13.36 -7.65
N LYS A 134 -18.88 -13.22 -6.32
CA LYS A 134 -17.73 -12.86 -5.48
C LYS A 134 -16.83 -14.08 -5.26
N PRO A 135 -15.50 -13.98 -5.49
CA PRO A 135 -14.61 -15.11 -5.31
C PRO A 135 -14.59 -15.59 -3.85
N PRO A 136 -14.67 -16.91 -3.61
CA PRO A 136 -14.62 -17.46 -2.26
C PRO A 136 -13.28 -17.14 -1.58
N ALA A 137 -13.30 -17.06 -0.24
CA ALA A 137 -12.16 -16.63 0.56
C ALA A 137 -10.88 -17.41 0.25
N TRP A 138 -10.97 -18.74 0.10
CA TRP A 138 -9.82 -19.59 -0.18
C TRP A 138 -9.15 -19.27 -1.54
N LYS A 139 -9.91 -18.91 -2.58
CA LYS A 139 -9.32 -18.50 -3.88
C LYS A 139 -8.56 -17.18 -3.74
N ARG A 140 -9.12 -16.22 -2.99
CA ARG A 140 -8.46 -14.95 -2.67
C ARG A 140 -7.18 -15.18 -1.83
N MET A 141 -7.19 -16.19 -0.96
CA MET A 141 -6.02 -16.61 -0.19
C MET A 141 -4.90 -17.11 -1.09
N VAL A 142 -5.22 -18.00 -2.02
CA VAL A 142 -4.25 -18.61 -2.93
C VAL A 142 -3.69 -17.54 -3.87
N ALA A 143 -4.56 -16.72 -4.48
CA ALA A 143 -4.13 -15.60 -5.32
C ALA A 143 -3.23 -14.63 -4.54
N GLY A 144 -3.62 -14.26 -3.32
CA GLY A 144 -2.83 -13.38 -2.45
C GLY A 144 -1.49 -14.00 -2.03
N SER A 145 -1.46 -15.32 -1.76
CA SER A 145 -0.24 -16.04 -1.40
C SER A 145 0.72 -16.15 -2.58
N LEU A 146 0.22 -16.44 -3.79
CA LEU A 146 1.01 -16.46 -5.02
C LEU A 146 1.61 -15.07 -5.32
N CYS A 147 0.80 -14.02 -5.24
CA CYS A 147 1.28 -12.64 -5.35
C CYS A 147 2.35 -12.32 -4.30
N GLY A 148 2.14 -12.79 -3.06
CA GLY A 148 3.09 -12.62 -1.96
C GLY A 148 4.41 -13.34 -2.22
N VAL A 149 4.38 -14.55 -2.78
CA VAL A 149 5.56 -15.33 -3.18
C VAL A 149 6.31 -14.62 -4.31
N MET A 150 5.62 -14.20 -5.38
CA MET A 150 6.23 -13.44 -6.49
C MET A 150 6.85 -12.14 -5.99
N GLY A 151 6.14 -11.41 -5.13
CA GLY A 151 6.64 -10.22 -4.46
C GLY A 151 7.89 -10.51 -3.64
N ALA A 152 7.87 -11.55 -2.81
CA ALA A 152 9.00 -11.97 -1.98
C ALA A 152 10.26 -12.34 -2.78
N VAL A 153 10.08 -13.01 -3.93
CA VAL A 153 11.18 -13.33 -4.85
C VAL A 153 11.74 -12.04 -5.45
N SER A 154 10.88 -11.14 -5.95
CA SER A 154 11.31 -9.89 -6.58
C SER A 154 12.09 -8.97 -5.63
N CYS A 155 11.71 -8.92 -4.36
CA CYS A 155 12.30 -7.99 -3.40
C CYS A 155 13.41 -8.61 -2.54
N ASN A 156 13.73 -9.91 -2.70
CA ASN A 156 14.72 -10.60 -1.88
C ASN A 156 16.11 -9.93 -1.91
N PRO A 157 16.65 -9.49 -3.07
CA PRO A 157 17.96 -8.81 -3.11
C PRO A 157 18.00 -7.55 -2.25
N PHE A 158 16.92 -6.75 -2.28
CA PHE A 158 16.79 -5.55 -1.49
C PHE A 158 16.60 -5.85 0.00
N GLU A 159 15.86 -6.91 0.34
CA GLU A 159 15.69 -7.35 1.72
C GLU A 159 16.99 -7.84 2.36
N LEU A 160 17.79 -8.59 1.62
CA LEU A 160 19.10 -9.05 2.06
C LEU A 160 20.00 -7.84 2.38
N VAL A 161 20.12 -6.91 1.43
CA VAL A 161 20.97 -5.72 1.59
C VAL A 161 20.45 -4.80 2.70
N LYS A 162 19.14 -4.58 2.80
CA LYS A 162 18.52 -3.84 3.90
C LYS A 162 18.94 -4.43 5.26
N THR A 163 18.81 -5.74 5.41
CA THR A 163 19.09 -6.42 6.68
C THR A 163 20.56 -6.29 7.07
N ARG A 164 21.49 -6.48 6.12
CA ARG A 164 22.94 -6.33 6.36
C ARG A 164 23.37 -4.88 6.65
N LEU A 165 22.71 -3.89 6.04
CA LEU A 165 22.97 -2.47 6.34
C LEU A 165 22.40 -2.05 7.69
N GLN A 166 21.23 -2.57 8.08
CA GLN A 166 20.59 -2.26 9.37
C GLN A 166 21.28 -2.92 10.57
N SER A 167 21.87 -4.10 10.38
CA SER A 167 22.72 -4.75 11.38
C SER A 167 24.07 -4.06 11.57
N SER A 168 24.51 -3.29 10.57
CA SER A 168 25.81 -2.63 10.63
C SER A 168 25.85 -1.53 11.69
N SER A 169 26.83 -1.60 12.58
CA SER A 169 27.06 -0.64 13.67
C SER A 169 28.54 -0.62 14.06
N LYS A 170 29.00 0.51 14.59
CA LYS A 170 30.40 0.71 15.00
C LYS A 170 30.54 0.49 16.50
N GLY A 171 31.65 -0.13 16.92
CA GLY A 171 32.05 -0.24 18.32
C GLY A 171 31.24 -1.25 19.15
N LYS A 172 31.13 -0.99 20.46
CA LYS A 172 30.56 -1.91 21.47
C LYS A 172 29.07 -2.24 21.27
N ILE A 173 28.40 -1.67 20.28
CA ILE A 173 26.94 -1.78 20.04
C ILE A 173 26.63 -2.60 18.76
N ALA A 174 27.68 -3.05 18.05
CA ALA A 174 27.60 -3.92 16.90
C ALA A 174 26.90 -5.26 17.21
N VAL A 175 25.92 -5.63 16.39
CA VAL A 175 25.19 -6.90 16.52
C VAL A 175 25.26 -7.67 15.22
N GLY A 176 25.47 -8.98 15.35
CA GLY A 176 25.64 -9.86 14.21
C GLY A 176 26.87 -9.55 13.36
N HIS A 177 27.03 -10.23 12.22
CA HIS A 177 28.21 -10.08 11.37
C HIS A 177 28.26 -8.73 10.64
N GLN A 178 29.40 -8.05 10.75
CA GLN A 178 29.63 -6.74 10.14
C GLN A 178 30.23 -6.91 8.75
N HIS A 179 29.44 -6.63 7.71
CA HIS A 179 29.84 -6.85 6.32
C HIS A 179 30.63 -5.69 5.69
N GLY A 180 30.79 -4.55 6.40
CA GLY A 180 31.64 -3.44 5.95
C GLY A 180 31.14 -2.65 4.73
N TYR A 181 29.88 -2.78 4.32
CA TYR A 181 29.37 -2.06 3.14
C TYR A 181 29.27 -0.55 3.35
N THR A 182 29.63 0.21 2.32
CA THR A 182 29.54 1.69 2.33
C THR A 182 28.14 2.20 1.95
N GLY A 183 27.34 1.39 1.25
CA GLY A 183 26.00 1.75 0.80
C GLY A 183 25.29 0.61 0.07
N THR A 184 24.10 0.89 -0.44
CA THR A 184 23.21 -0.10 -1.07
C THR A 184 23.77 -0.65 -2.37
N TRP A 185 24.24 0.22 -3.26
CA TRP A 185 24.80 -0.19 -4.55
C TRP A 185 26.13 -0.91 -4.39
N ASN A 186 26.96 -0.47 -3.44
CA ASN A 186 28.18 -1.18 -3.06
C ASN A 186 27.85 -2.59 -2.53
N ALA A 187 26.90 -2.71 -1.60
CA ALA A 187 26.48 -4.02 -1.09
C ALA A 187 25.94 -4.95 -2.19
N LEU A 188 25.08 -4.45 -3.08
CA LEU A 188 24.56 -5.22 -4.21
C LEU A 188 25.68 -5.67 -5.15
N SER A 189 26.59 -4.77 -5.51
CA SER A 189 27.70 -5.06 -6.42
C SER A 189 28.69 -6.06 -5.80
N THR A 190 29.05 -5.88 -4.53
CA THR A 190 29.96 -6.79 -3.82
C THR A 190 29.37 -8.18 -3.72
N ILE A 191 28.10 -8.31 -3.29
CA ILE A 191 27.43 -9.62 -3.21
C ILE A 191 27.37 -10.29 -4.59
N PHE A 192 27.06 -9.51 -5.63
CA PHE A 192 27.00 -10.05 -6.99
C PHE A 192 28.38 -10.51 -7.50
N LYS A 193 29.45 -9.78 -7.19
CA LYS A 193 30.82 -10.15 -7.59
C LYS A 193 31.36 -11.36 -6.83
N GLU A 194 31.06 -11.47 -5.53
CA GLU A 194 31.59 -12.54 -4.67
C GLU A 194 30.78 -13.84 -4.76
N ASP A 195 29.45 -13.74 -4.79
CA ASP A 195 28.54 -14.88 -4.65
C ASP A 195 27.55 -15.03 -5.83
N GLY A 196 27.63 -14.15 -6.83
CA GLY A 196 26.75 -14.15 -8.00
C GLY A 196 25.27 -13.92 -7.68
N VAL A 197 24.40 -14.32 -8.61
CA VAL A 197 22.94 -14.21 -8.47
C VAL A 197 22.44 -15.05 -7.28
N ARG A 198 23.04 -16.22 -7.03
CA ARG A 198 22.69 -17.08 -5.90
C ARG A 198 22.87 -16.36 -4.56
N GLY A 199 23.90 -15.51 -4.44
CA GLY A 199 24.11 -14.65 -3.28
C GLY A 199 22.93 -13.71 -2.98
N LEU A 200 22.39 -13.05 -4.01
CA LEU A 200 21.27 -12.10 -3.88
C LEU A 200 19.94 -12.77 -3.50
N TYR A 201 19.78 -14.05 -3.84
CA TYR A 201 18.57 -14.84 -3.56
C TYR A 201 18.68 -15.75 -2.33
N ARG A 202 19.75 -15.61 -1.55
CA ARG A 202 19.87 -16.28 -0.25
C ARG A 202 18.66 -15.95 0.62
N GLY A 203 18.12 -16.98 1.27
CA GLY A 203 16.95 -16.90 2.16
C GLY A 203 15.63 -16.50 1.48
N ALA A 204 15.55 -16.54 0.14
CA ALA A 204 14.29 -16.36 -0.59
C ALA A 204 13.21 -17.34 -0.12
N VAL A 205 13.55 -18.59 0.18
CA VAL A 205 12.61 -19.59 0.72
C VAL A 205 12.00 -19.14 2.05
N LEU A 206 12.80 -18.55 2.94
CA LEU A 206 12.28 -18.00 4.21
C LEU A 206 11.39 -16.77 3.96
N SER A 207 11.71 -15.94 2.96
CA SER A 207 10.88 -14.80 2.54
C SER A 207 9.52 -15.22 1.97
N MET A 208 9.53 -16.24 1.10
CA MET A 208 8.32 -16.85 0.55
C MET A 208 7.48 -17.47 1.64
N GLY A 209 8.09 -18.26 2.53
CA GLY A 209 7.43 -18.85 3.70
C GLY A 209 6.76 -17.79 4.56
N ARG A 210 7.47 -16.71 4.90
CA ARG A 210 6.90 -15.58 5.64
C ARG A 210 5.62 -15.04 4.98
N SER A 211 5.62 -14.90 3.66
CA SER A 211 4.49 -14.34 2.90
C SER A 211 3.27 -15.27 2.89
N VAL A 212 3.50 -16.58 2.75
CA VAL A 212 2.47 -17.61 2.82
C VAL A 212 1.87 -17.68 4.23
N PHE A 213 2.72 -17.80 5.26
CA PHE A 213 2.24 -17.88 6.64
C PHE A 213 1.51 -16.60 7.05
N GLY A 214 2.02 -15.42 6.69
CA GLY A 214 1.36 -14.16 7.02
C GLY A 214 -0.02 -14.01 6.39
N SER A 215 -0.15 -14.31 5.09
CA SER A 215 -1.42 -14.17 4.37
C SER A 215 -2.42 -15.26 4.75
N GLY A 216 -1.95 -16.51 4.85
CA GLY A 216 -2.78 -17.66 5.20
C GLY A 216 -3.33 -17.58 6.62
N SER A 217 -2.47 -17.28 7.61
CA SER A 217 -2.92 -17.16 9.01
C SER A 217 -3.87 -15.99 9.21
N ASN A 218 -3.62 -14.84 8.57
CA ASN A 218 -4.51 -13.68 8.67
C ASN A 218 -5.91 -14.01 8.13
N LEU A 219 -6.00 -14.63 6.95
CA LEU A 219 -7.30 -14.95 6.37
C LEU A 219 -8.04 -16.03 7.15
N ALA A 220 -7.34 -17.12 7.51
CA ALA A 220 -7.95 -18.22 8.26
C ALA A 220 -8.48 -17.73 9.62
N ALA A 221 -7.70 -16.93 10.35
CA ALA A 221 -8.14 -16.36 11.61
C ALA A 221 -9.32 -15.40 11.44
N TYR A 222 -9.30 -14.56 10.40
CA TYR A 222 -10.40 -13.64 10.10
C TYR A 222 -11.69 -14.39 9.76
N SER A 223 -11.64 -15.39 8.87
CA SER A 223 -12.83 -16.15 8.46
C SER A 223 -13.40 -16.95 9.62
N MET A 224 -12.57 -17.71 10.34
CA MET A 224 -13.03 -18.53 11.47
C MET A 224 -13.67 -17.69 12.56
N MET A 225 -13.08 -16.54 12.88
CA MET A 225 -13.59 -15.65 13.92
C MET A 225 -14.86 -14.93 13.49
N LYS A 226 -14.95 -14.48 12.23
CA LYS A 226 -16.15 -13.86 11.70
C LYS A 226 -17.31 -14.86 11.66
N ASP A 227 -17.06 -16.08 11.19
CA ASP A 227 -18.08 -17.15 11.13
C ASP A 227 -18.58 -17.52 12.54
N HIS A 228 -17.67 -17.63 13.52
CA HIS A 228 -18.03 -17.91 14.91
C HIS A 228 -18.84 -16.77 15.56
N LEU A 229 -18.44 -15.51 15.37
CA LEU A 229 -19.14 -14.36 15.95
C LEU A 229 -20.53 -14.14 15.35
N ILE A 230 -20.70 -14.42 14.06
CA ILE A 230 -22.01 -14.33 13.39
C ILE A 230 -22.89 -15.52 13.79
N THR A 231 -22.37 -16.75 13.71
CA THR A 231 -23.20 -17.96 13.87
C THR A 231 -23.52 -18.24 15.33
N GLU A 232 -22.53 -18.17 16.22
CA GLU A 232 -22.71 -18.56 17.63
C GLU A 232 -23.08 -17.37 18.52
N LYS A 233 -22.48 -16.19 18.27
CA LYS A 233 -22.74 -14.99 19.08
C LYS A 233 -23.82 -14.07 18.50
N LYS A 234 -24.34 -14.36 17.30
CA LYS A 234 -25.39 -13.59 16.60
C LYS A 234 -25.06 -12.10 16.46
N TRP A 235 -23.79 -11.76 16.26
CA TRP A 235 -23.40 -10.37 15.98
C TRP A 235 -23.89 -9.95 14.60
N ALA A 236 -24.28 -8.68 14.46
CA ALA A 236 -24.63 -8.10 13.17
C ALA A 236 -23.37 -7.92 12.29
N ASP A 237 -23.49 -8.19 10.99
CA ASP A 237 -22.41 -7.94 10.03
C ASP A 237 -22.24 -6.44 9.79
N ASN A 238 -21.36 -5.82 10.56
CA ASN A 238 -21.08 -4.39 10.54
C ASN A 238 -19.58 -4.10 10.56
N ALA A 239 -19.22 -2.84 10.31
CA ALA A 239 -17.82 -2.41 10.27
C ALA A 239 -17.07 -2.65 11.60
N TRP A 240 -17.79 -2.67 12.74
CA TRP A 240 -17.20 -2.92 14.05
C TRP A 240 -16.76 -4.38 14.21
N LEU A 241 -17.62 -5.34 13.81
CA LEU A 241 -17.28 -6.76 13.76
C LEU A 241 -16.07 -6.98 12.85
N ASP A 242 -16.05 -6.37 11.67
CA ASP A 242 -14.93 -6.45 10.73
C ASP A 242 -13.63 -5.90 11.34
N MET A 243 -13.71 -4.83 12.13
CA MET A 243 -12.55 -4.25 12.80
C MET A 243 -12.01 -5.17 13.90
N VAL A 244 -12.89 -5.73 14.74
CA VAL A 244 -12.51 -6.68 15.80
C VAL A 244 -11.89 -7.94 15.19
N CYS A 245 -12.53 -8.52 14.17
CA CYS A 245 -12.01 -9.67 13.46
C CYS A 245 -10.67 -9.38 12.79
N GLY A 246 -10.53 -8.21 12.16
CA GLY A 246 -9.28 -7.78 11.51
C GLY A 246 -8.13 -7.56 12.51
N MET A 247 -8.42 -7.01 13.68
CA MET A 247 -7.41 -6.82 14.74
C MET A 247 -6.92 -8.16 15.28
N ALA A 248 -7.83 -9.06 15.65
CA ALA A 248 -7.45 -10.35 16.19
C ALA A 248 -6.79 -11.25 15.13
N SER A 249 -7.21 -11.19 13.87
CA SER A 249 -6.52 -11.90 12.79
C SER A 249 -5.11 -11.36 12.53
N GLY A 250 -4.92 -10.04 12.66
CA GLY A 250 -3.61 -9.38 12.59
C GLY A 250 -2.66 -9.85 13.70
N VAL A 251 -3.15 -10.04 14.93
CA VAL A 251 -2.37 -10.58 16.05
C VAL A 251 -1.95 -12.02 15.77
N VAL A 252 -2.87 -12.88 15.33
CA VAL A 252 -2.57 -14.27 14.98
C VAL A 252 -1.52 -14.33 13.87
N SER A 253 -1.66 -13.47 12.84
CA SER A 253 -0.68 -13.37 11.77
C SER A 253 0.72 -12.99 12.27
N CYS A 254 0.81 -12.02 13.18
CA CYS A 254 2.08 -11.65 13.79
C CYS A 254 2.72 -12.81 14.55
N ILE A 255 1.92 -13.59 15.31
CA ILE A 255 2.41 -14.76 16.06
C ILE A 255 2.99 -15.81 15.11
N CYS A 256 2.29 -16.15 14.03
CA CYS A 256 2.74 -17.14 13.05
C CYS A 256 3.96 -16.67 12.24
N MET A 257 4.05 -15.37 11.92
CA MET A 257 5.13 -14.83 11.08
C MET A 257 6.45 -14.63 11.84
N ASN A 258 6.40 -14.36 13.14
CA ASN A 258 7.58 -13.90 13.89
C ASN A 258 8.72 -14.94 13.96
N PRO A 259 8.48 -16.25 14.14
CA PRO A 259 9.55 -17.25 14.11
C PRO A 259 10.31 -17.29 12.79
N ILE A 260 9.60 -17.14 11.67
CA ILE A 260 10.20 -17.10 10.33
C ILE A 260 11.00 -15.81 10.18
N ASP A 261 10.51 -14.69 10.71
CA ASP A 261 11.22 -13.41 10.70
C ASP A 261 12.54 -13.42 11.44
N VAL A 262 12.56 -13.96 12.65
CA VAL A 262 13.80 -14.04 13.43
C VAL A 262 14.81 -14.92 12.70
N THR A 263 14.37 -16.08 12.23
CA THR A 263 15.20 -17.01 11.47
C THR A 263 15.76 -16.36 10.20
N ARG A 264 14.90 -15.66 9.46
CA ARG A 264 15.26 -14.97 8.23
C ARG A 264 16.28 -13.86 8.46
N THR A 265 16.06 -13.02 9.46
CA THR A 265 16.96 -11.90 9.78
C THR A 265 18.36 -12.41 10.13
N ARG A 266 18.44 -13.48 10.92
CA ARG A 266 19.69 -14.16 11.27
C ARG A 266 20.35 -14.82 10.06
N TYR A 267 19.57 -15.51 9.24
CA TYR A 267 20.06 -16.15 8.02
C TYR A 267 20.62 -15.13 7.01
N TYR A 268 20.02 -13.95 6.87
CA TYR A 268 20.53 -12.87 6.01
C TYR A 268 21.82 -12.23 6.51
N ASN A 269 21.97 -12.19 7.83
CA ASN A 269 23.09 -11.54 8.48
C ASN A 269 24.30 -12.46 8.71
N GLN A 270 24.19 -13.77 8.45
CA GLN A 270 25.31 -14.67 8.65
C GLN A 270 26.48 -14.38 7.67
N PRO A 271 27.74 -14.65 8.08
CA PRO A 271 28.86 -14.63 7.16
C PRO A 271 28.81 -15.81 6.20
N TYR A 272 29.36 -15.60 5.02
CA TYR A 272 29.49 -16.61 3.98
C TYR A 272 30.95 -16.78 3.61
N GLU A 273 31.40 -18.03 3.54
CA GLU A 273 32.74 -18.40 3.06
C GLU A 273 32.58 -19.30 1.85
N LYS A 274 33.15 -18.91 0.71
CA LYS A 274 33.09 -19.66 -0.57
C LYS A 274 31.66 -20.08 -0.95
N GLY A 275 30.69 -19.20 -0.74
CA GLY A 275 29.30 -19.48 -1.10
C GLY A 275 28.46 -20.19 -0.03
N VAL A 276 29.08 -20.73 1.03
CA VAL A 276 28.42 -21.53 2.09
C VAL A 276 28.28 -20.72 3.37
N GLY A 277 27.10 -20.79 4.00
CA GLY A 277 26.82 -20.11 5.27
C GLY A 277 27.56 -20.78 6.42
N VAL A 278 28.40 -20.02 7.15
CA VAL A 278 29.25 -20.56 8.22
C VAL A 278 28.42 -21.00 9.44
N LEU A 279 27.33 -20.28 9.73
CA LEU A 279 26.47 -20.54 10.89
C LEU A 279 25.35 -21.54 10.56
N TYR A 280 24.73 -21.37 9.40
CA TYR A 280 23.52 -22.09 8.98
C TYR A 280 23.64 -22.54 7.52
N SER A 281 23.50 -23.83 7.27
CA SER A 281 23.50 -24.34 5.89
C SER A 281 22.23 -23.93 5.15
N ASN A 282 21.08 -24.19 5.78
CA ASN A 282 19.74 -24.00 5.22
C ASN A 282 18.82 -23.28 6.22
N GLY A 283 17.67 -22.78 5.74
CA GLY A 283 16.66 -22.17 6.61
C GLY A 283 16.14 -23.10 7.72
N PHE A 284 15.94 -24.39 7.41
CA PHE A 284 15.54 -25.39 8.41
C PHE A 284 16.63 -25.66 9.46
N ASP A 285 17.90 -25.68 9.03
CA ASP A 285 19.04 -25.80 9.94
C ASP A 285 19.12 -24.58 10.88
N ALA A 286 18.83 -23.38 10.36
CA ALA A 286 18.70 -22.18 11.19
C ALA A 286 17.61 -22.32 12.26
N ILE A 287 16.40 -22.76 11.90
CA ILE A 287 15.33 -23.00 12.88
C ILE A 287 15.78 -24.00 13.95
N LYS A 288 16.30 -25.16 13.54
CA LYS A 288 16.74 -26.23 14.47
C LYS A 288 17.83 -25.75 15.42
N LYS A 289 18.83 -25.04 14.90
CA LYS A 289 19.95 -24.50 15.71
C LYS A 289 19.50 -23.37 16.63
N ILE A 290 18.56 -22.52 16.23
CA ILE A 290 18.01 -21.47 17.10
C ILE A 290 17.24 -22.10 18.25
N ALA A 291 16.34 -23.05 17.94
CA ALA A 291 15.54 -23.75 18.94
C ALA A 291 16.41 -24.50 19.96
N LYS A 292 17.44 -25.24 19.48
CA LYS A 292 18.32 -26.04 20.35
C LYS A 292 19.23 -25.18 21.23
N ASN A 293 19.74 -24.05 20.72
CA ASN A 293 20.78 -23.29 21.42
C ASN A 293 20.27 -22.10 22.22
N GLU A 294 19.15 -21.48 21.84
CA GLU A 294 18.59 -20.29 22.52
C GLU A 294 17.20 -20.53 23.09
N GLY A 295 16.59 -21.68 22.80
CA GLY A 295 15.24 -22.01 23.22
C GLY A 295 14.14 -21.37 22.36
N PRO A 296 12.88 -21.77 22.58
CA PRO A 296 11.72 -21.33 21.78
C PRO A 296 11.39 -19.84 21.95
N THR A 297 11.76 -19.23 23.08
CA THR A 297 11.53 -17.81 23.34
C THR A 297 12.37 -16.90 22.43
N ALA A 298 13.47 -17.41 21.86
CA ALA A 298 14.31 -16.66 20.93
C ALA A 298 13.57 -16.25 19.64
N PHE A 299 12.62 -17.07 19.18
CA PHE A 299 11.79 -16.77 18.00
C PHE A 299 10.83 -15.60 18.21
N TYR A 300 10.60 -15.21 19.47
CA TYR A 300 9.72 -14.09 19.82
C TYR A 300 10.47 -12.81 20.18
N LYS A 301 11.81 -12.79 20.07
CA LYS A 301 12.60 -11.58 20.26
C LYS A 301 12.24 -10.53 19.21
N GLY A 302 11.96 -9.31 19.67
CA GLY A 302 11.55 -8.19 18.82
C GLY A 302 10.09 -8.26 18.34
N PHE A 303 9.25 -9.14 18.90
CA PHE A 303 7.82 -9.21 18.55
C PHE A 303 7.12 -7.87 18.75
N PHE A 304 7.31 -7.23 19.91
CA PHE A 304 6.72 -5.93 20.20
C PHE A 304 7.22 -4.83 19.24
N THR A 305 8.51 -4.84 18.90
CA THR A 305 9.07 -3.95 17.88
C THR A 305 8.43 -4.20 16.51
N HIS A 306 8.17 -5.46 16.17
CA HIS A 306 7.52 -5.81 14.93
C HIS A 306 6.08 -5.29 14.87
N PHE A 307 5.33 -5.42 15.97
CA PHE A 307 3.98 -4.88 16.10
C PHE A 307 3.96 -3.35 15.98
N LEU A 308 4.82 -2.66 16.73
CA LEU A 308 4.99 -1.20 16.65
C LEU A 308 5.43 -0.71 15.27
N ARG A 309 6.04 -1.56 14.46
CA ARG A 309 6.38 -1.24 13.07
C ARG A 309 5.18 -1.45 12.14
N ILE A 310 4.46 -2.56 12.28
CA ILE A 310 3.36 -2.93 11.37
C ILE A 310 2.22 -1.92 11.42
N GLY A 311 1.73 -1.58 12.62
CA GLY A 311 0.56 -0.71 12.78
C GLY A 311 0.73 0.66 12.11
N PRO A 312 1.71 1.48 12.56
CA PRO A 312 1.98 2.79 11.97
C PRO A 312 2.29 2.72 10.47
N HIS A 313 3.00 1.69 10.01
CA HIS A 313 3.29 1.52 8.58
C HIS A 313 2.03 1.36 7.74
N PHE A 314 1.05 0.56 8.19
CA PHE A 314 -0.21 0.42 7.47
C PHE A 314 -1.02 1.72 7.49
N CYS A 315 -1.15 2.38 8.65
CA CYS A 315 -1.85 3.65 8.77
C CYS A 315 -1.28 4.70 7.81
N LEU A 316 0.05 4.90 7.84
CA LEU A 316 0.72 5.85 6.97
C LEU A 316 0.58 5.49 5.49
N THR A 317 0.70 4.20 5.14
CA THR A 317 0.52 3.75 3.76
C THR A 317 -0.86 4.11 3.23
N PHE A 318 -1.93 3.86 3.99
CA PHE A 318 -3.29 4.20 3.56
C PHE A 318 -3.54 5.71 3.52
N VAL A 319 -2.97 6.48 4.44
CA VAL A 319 -3.03 7.95 4.42
C VAL A 319 -2.35 8.49 3.16
N PHE A 320 -1.11 8.08 2.88
CA PHE A 320 -0.39 8.51 1.69
C PHE A 320 -1.06 8.05 0.40
N LEU A 321 -1.59 6.83 0.36
CA LEU A 321 -2.38 6.35 -0.77
C LEU A 321 -3.63 7.21 -0.99
N GLY A 322 -4.33 7.58 0.08
CA GLY A 322 -5.51 8.45 0.00
C GLY A 322 -5.19 9.88 -0.41
N ILE A 323 -4.02 10.42 -0.04
CA ILE A 323 -3.53 11.72 -0.49
C ILE A 323 -3.19 11.67 -2.00
N LEU A 324 -2.38 10.69 -2.42
CA LEU A 324 -1.99 10.53 -3.82
C LEU A 324 -3.20 10.32 -4.72
N ARG A 325 -4.14 9.46 -4.31
CA ARG A 325 -5.35 9.17 -5.07
C ARG A 325 -6.23 10.40 -5.23
N ARG A 326 -6.49 11.15 -4.15
CA ARG A 326 -7.26 12.40 -4.23
C ARG A 326 -6.57 13.40 -5.14
N GLY A 327 -5.26 13.61 -5.00
CA GLY A 327 -4.52 14.53 -5.87
C GLY A 327 -4.63 14.18 -7.35
N VAL A 328 -4.54 12.89 -7.73
CA VAL A 328 -4.72 12.48 -9.13
C VAL A 328 -6.17 12.63 -9.59
N THR A 329 -7.15 12.27 -8.75
CA THR A 329 -8.57 12.43 -9.08
C THR A 329 -8.97 13.91 -9.24
N ASP A 330 -8.45 14.79 -8.39
CA ASP A 330 -8.69 16.23 -8.45
C ASP A 330 -8.07 16.81 -9.73
N PHE A 331 -6.86 16.39 -10.09
CA PHE A 331 -6.21 16.76 -11.36
C PHE A 331 -7.00 16.26 -12.59
N TYR A 332 -7.54 15.05 -12.53
CA TYR A 332 -8.38 14.50 -13.60
C TYR A 332 -9.70 15.24 -13.74
N SER A 333 -10.31 15.59 -12.61
CA SER A 333 -11.52 16.41 -12.58
C SER A 333 -11.27 17.78 -13.21
N TYR A 334 -10.13 18.41 -12.91
CA TYR A 334 -9.73 19.67 -13.52
C TYR A 334 -9.53 19.56 -15.03
N LEU A 335 -8.81 18.52 -15.49
CA LEU A 335 -8.59 18.30 -16.92
C LEU A 335 -9.89 18.02 -17.66
N ASP A 336 -10.78 17.20 -17.09
CA ASP A 336 -12.08 16.92 -17.68
C ASP A 336 -12.95 18.17 -17.72
N MET A 337 -12.93 19.01 -16.67
CA MET A 337 -13.63 20.30 -16.68
C MET A 337 -13.12 21.21 -17.78
N ARG A 338 -11.80 21.35 -17.92
CA ARG A 338 -11.17 22.20 -18.95
C ARG A 338 -11.48 21.70 -20.37
N ASP A 339 -11.37 20.40 -20.60
CA ASP A 339 -11.62 19.82 -21.92
C ASP A 339 -13.11 19.95 -22.28
N SER A 340 -14.03 19.79 -21.32
CA SER A 340 -15.45 20.03 -21.54
C SER A 340 -15.78 21.50 -21.78
N PHE A 341 -15.20 22.41 -21.01
CA PHE A 341 -15.34 23.86 -21.19
C PHE A 341 -14.97 24.25 -22.63
N SER A 342 -13.83 23.77 -23.14
CA SER A 342 -13.38 24.04 -24.52
C SER A 342 -14.27 23.50 -25.64
N VAL A 343 -15.20 22.59 -25.33
CA VAL A 343 -16.17 22.08 -26.32
C VAL A 343 -17.47 22.88 -26.30
N PHE A 344 -17.75 23.56 -25.19
CA PHE A 344 -18.90 24.43 -25.06
C PHE A 344 -18.58 25.86 -25.50
N ASP A 345 -17.35 26.33 -25.25
CA ASP A 345 -16.79 27.60 -25.72
C ASP A 345 -16.41 27.44 -27.21
N LYS A 346 -17.33 27.79 -28.10
CA LYS A 346 -17.19 27.59 -29.56
C LYS A 346 -16.39 28.70 -30.21
N ASP A 347 -16.49 29.91 -29.68
CA ASP A 347 -15.80 31.08 -30.22
C ASP A 347 -14.38 31.23 -29.67
N GLY A 348 -14.03 30.49 -28.61
CA GLY A 348 -12.71 30.42 -28.00
C GLY A 348 -12.37 31.65 -27.17
N ASN A 349 -13.38 32.39 -26.71
CA ASN A 349 -13.21 33.64 -25.97
C ASN A 349 -12.86 33.43 -24.49
N GLY A 350 -12.96 32.20 -23.97
CA GLY A 350 -12.64 31.82 -22.59
C GLY A 350 -13.78 32.03 -21.58
N VAL A 351 -14.99 32.32 -22.04
CA VAL A 351 -16.24 32.45 -21.27
C VAL A 351 -17.38 31.73 -22.01
N LEU A 352 -18.41 31.30 -21.29
CA LEU A 352 -19.61 30.72 -21.91
C LEU A 352 -20.75 31.73 -21.84
N ASP A 353 -21.31 32.10 -22.98
CA ASP A 353 -22.49 32.95 -23.05
C ASP A 353 -23.80 32.14 -22.84
N GLU A 354 -24.93 32.84 -22.72
CA GLU A 354 -26.23 32.20 -22.52
C GLU A 354 -26.61 31.26 -23.70
N ALA A 355 -26.17 31.55 -24.92
CA ALA A 355 -26.47 30.74 -26.10
C ALA A 355 -25.65 29.44 -26.11
N GLU A 356 -24.38 29.50 -25.77
CA GLU A 356 -23.48 28.35 -25.61
C GLU A 356 -23.90 27.48 -24.42
N LEU A 357 -24.35 28.09 -23.33
CA LEU A 357 -24.92 27.37 -22.19
C LEU A 357 -26.20 26.61 -22.57
N ARG A 358 -27.11 27.24 -23.32
CA ARG A 358 -28.33 26.59 -23.83
C ARG A 358 -27.98 25.40 -24.72
N GLU A 359 -26.99 25.55 -25.60
CA GLU A 359 -26.53 24.44 -26.44
C GLU A 359 -25.89 23.31 -25.62
N ALA A 360 -25.09 23.65 -24.60
CA ALA A 360 -24.53 22.67 -23.68
C ALA A 360 -25.64 21.88 -22.97
N LEU A 361 -26.71 22.56 -22.53
CA LEU A 361 -27.87 21.93 -21.90
C LEU A 361 -28.63 21.00 -22.84
N HIS A 362 -28.78 21.36 -24.12
CA HIS A 362 -29.41 20.46 -25.10
C HIS A 362 -28.63 19.15 -25.30
N ARG A 363 -27.31 19.15 -25.09
CA ARG A 363 -26.48 17.93 -25.16
C ARG A 363 -26.58 17.08 -23.91
N VAL A 364 -26.92 17.67 -22.76
CA VAL A 364 -26.96 17.01 -21.45
C VAL A 364 -28.38 16.56 -21.06
N VAL A 365 -29.39 17.34 -21.42
CA VAL A 365 -30.79 17.10 -21.04
C VAL A 365 -31.51 16.38 -22.18
N GLU A 366 -31.81 15.09 -22.02
CA GLU A 366 -32.50 14.33 -23.07
C GLU A 366 -33.93 14.86 -23.35
N SER A 367 -34.28 14.99 -24.63
CA SER A 367 -35.65 15.30 -25.07
C SER A 367 -36.55 14.07 -24.89
N HIS A 368 -37.61 14.21 -24.09
CA HIS A 368 -38.55 13.12 -23.81
C HIS A 368 -39.86 13.33 -24.57
N GLY A 369 -39.86 13.05 -25.88
CA GLY A 369 -41.06 12.78 -26.69
C GLY A 369 -42.26 13.74 -26.58
N GLY A 370 -42.07 14.93 -26.03
CA GLY A 370 -43.11 15.92 -25.75
C GLY A 370 -43.06 17.09 -26.71
N ASP A 371 -43.99 18.02 -26.54
CA ASP A 371 -44.08 19.23 -27.35
C ASP A 371 -42.76 20.02 -27.30
N LYS A 372 -42.23 20.39 -28.48
CA LYS A 372 -40.93 21.05 -28.60
C LYS A 372 -40.91 22.36 -27.82
N ALA A 373 -42.01 23.09 -27.78
CA ALA A 373 -42.14 24.34 -27.02
C ALA A 373 -41.94 24.14 -25.50
N VAL A 374 -42.42 23.02 -24.96
CA VAL A 374 -42.27 22.70 -23.53
C VAL A 374 -40.83 22.32 -23.20
N TYR A 375 -40.14 21.64 -24.12
CA TYR A 375 -38.73 21.32 -23.95
C TYR A 375 -37.83 22.57 -24.01
N GLU A 376 -38.06 23.49 -24.95
CA GLU A 376 -37.30 24.74 -25.05
C GLU A 376 -37.52 25.62 -23.80
N ALA A 377 -38.77 25.79 -23.35
CA ALA A 377 -39.07 26.56 -22.13
C ALA A 377 -38.42 25.95 -20.86
N LEU A 378 -38.26 24.63 -20.83
CA LEU A 378 -37.56 23.94 -19.75
C LEU A 378 -36.06 24.20 -19.78
N ILE A 379 -35.45 24.20 -20.97
CA ILE A 379 -34.02 24.51 -21.14
C ILE A 379 -33.74 25.96 -20.72
N ASP A 380 -34.61 26.90 -21.09
CA ASP A 380 -34.51 28.31 -20.69
C ASP A 380 -34.58 28.46 -19.16
N THR A 381 -35.49 27.72 -18.51
CA THR A 381 -35.61 27.71 -17.05
C THR A 381 -34.34 27.18 -16.37
N TYR A 382 -33.72 26.14 -16.94
CA TYR A 382 -32.46 25.58 -16.42
C TYR A 382 -31.26 26.48 -16.69
N ALA A 383 -31.18 27.11 -17.86
CA ALA A 383 -30.15 28.09 -18.17
C ALA A 383 -30.20 29.26 -17.18
N ALA A 384 -31.38 29.84 -16.94
CA ALA A 384 -31.56 30.92 -15.98
C ALA A 384 -31.18 30.51 -14.55
N ARG A 385 -31.56 29.31 -14.11
CA ARG A 385 -31.19 28.77 -12.78
C ARG A 385 -29.68 28.59 -12.64
N ILE A 386 -29.01 28.11 -13.69
CA ILE A 386 -27.56 27.92 -13.68
C ILE A 386 -26.86 29.27 -13.63
N MET A 387 -27.28 30.24 -14.45
CA MET A 387 -26.73 31.60 -14.44
C MET A 387 -26.86 32.22 -13.04
N ASP A 388 -28.05 32.21 -12.43
CA ASP A 388 -28.28 32.76 -11.08
C ASP A 388 -27.39 32.13 -10.00
N SER A 389 -26.99 30.87 -10.17
CA SER A 389 -26.18 30.12 -9.20
C SER A 389 -24.67 30.19 -9.43
N ALA A 390 -24.23 30.34 -10.68
CA ALA A 390 -22.85 30.12 -11.10
C ALA A 390 -22.14 31.42 -11.53
N ASP A 391 -22.88 32.40 -12.06
CA ASP A 391 -22.38 33.73 -12.41
C ASP A 391 -22.24 34.57 -11.14
N VAL A 392 -21.00 34.71 -10.65
CA VAL A 392 -20.69 35.36 -9.36
C VAL A 392 -20.45 36.85 -9.54
N ASP A 393 -19.97 37.28 -10.70
CA ASP A 393 -19.68 38.69 -11.00
C ASP A 393 -20.81 39.41 -11.75
N HIS A 394 -21.90 38.69 -12.07
CA HIS A 394 -23.13 39.19 -12.69
C HIS A 394 -22.89 39.80 -14.08
N ASP A 395 -21.95 39.23 -14.83
CA ASP A 395 -21.62 39.68 -16.18
C ASP A 395 -22.42 38.96 -17.29
N HIS A 396 -23.33 38.06 -16.89
CA HIS A 396 -24.13 37.20 -17.76
C HIS A 396 -23.28 36.22 -18.61
N MET A 397 -22.06 35.94 -18.19
CA MET A 397 -21.18 34.94 -18.77
C MET A 397 -20.71 33.95 -17.69
N ILE A 398 -20.23 32.78 -18.09
CA ILE A 398 -19.63 31.81 -17.16
C ILE A 398 -18.15 31.67 -17.49
N SER A 399 -17.30 32.19 -16.61
CA SER A 399 -15.86 32.04 -16.75
C SER A 399 -15.38 30.63 -16.40
N SER A 400 -14.15 30.31 -16.80
CA SER A 400 -13.47 29.06 -16.38
C SER A 400 -13.39 28.84 -14.86
N LYS A 401 -13.50 29.91 -14.05
CA LYS A 401 -13.50 29.83 -12.57
C LYS A 401 -14.87 29.48 -11.99
N GLU A 402 -15.93 29.85 -12.69
CA GLU A 402 -17.33 29.63 -12.32
C GLU A 402 -17.88 28.32 -12.86
N TYR A 403 -17.23 27.78 -13.90
CA TYR A 403 -17.55 26.50 -14.49
C TYR A 403 -17.76 25.34 -13.47
N PRO A 404 -16.96 25.18 -12.40
CA PRO A 404 -17.23 24.15 -11.40
C PRO A 404 -18.58 24.31 -10.67
N ALA A 405 -19.04 25.56 -10.46
CA ALA A 405 -20.35 25.85 -9.88
C ALA A 405 -21.47 25.50 -10.87
N MET A 406 -21.29 25.86 -12.14
CA MET A 406 -22.21 25.47 -13.22
C MET A 406 -22.36 23.94 -13.31
N ILE A 407 -21.25 23.20 -13.31
CA ILE A 407 -21.27 21.73 -13.38
C ILE A 407 -21.99 21.10 -12.18
N LYS A 408 -21.82 21.67 -10.99
CA LYS A 408 -22.52 21.22 -9.78
C LYS A 408 -24.03 21.39 -9.91
N GLU A 409 -24.48 22.53 -10.45
CA GLU A 409 -25.91 22.81 -10.64
C GLU A 409 -26.51 21.97 -11.77
N VAL A 410 -25.81 21.81 -12.90
CA VAL A 410 -26.21 20.88 -13.97
C VAL A 410 -26.38 19.45 -13.43
N THR A 411 -25.46 19.02 -12.55
CA THR A 411 -25.56 17.70 -11.91
C THR A 411 -26.77 17.57 -10.99
N ALA A 412 -27.11 18.64 -10.25
CA ALA A 412 -28.30 18.67 -9.41
C ALA A 412 -29.58 18.57 -10.25
N ILE A 413 -29.67 19.35 -11.34
CA ILE A 413 -30.81 19.34 -12.27
C ILE A 413 -31.02 17.95 -12.88
N VAL A 414 -29.95 17.31 -13.35
CA VAL A 414 -30.03 15.94 -13.90
C VAL A 414 -30.47 14.94 -12.82
N GLY A 415 -29.93 15.03 -11.61
CA GLY A 415 -30.31 14.17 -10.48
C GLY A 415 -31.77 14.34 -10.02
N GLU A 416 -32.28 15.57 -9.99
CA GLU A 416 -33.70 15.88 -9.72
C GLU A 416 -34.62 15.24 -10.76
N ARG A 417 -34.17 15.16 -12.02
CA ARG A 417 -34.95 14.56 -13.10
C ARG A 417 -34.95 13.03 -13.02
N GLU A 418 -33.83 12.41 -12.67
CA GLU A 418 -33.76 10.96 -12.47
C GLU A 418 -34.59 10.49 -11.26
N THR A 419 -34.68 11.31 -10.20
CA THR A 419 -35.54 11.02 -9.05
C THR A 419 -37.02 11.18 -9.35
N LYS A 420 -37.42 12.15 -10.20
CA LYS A 420 -38.81 12.26 -10.71
C LYS A 420 -39.23 11.13 -11.66
N LYS A 421 -38.28 10.36 -12.21
CA LYS A 421 -38.55 9.17 -13.05
C LYS A 421 -38.83 7.88 -12.26
N ARG A 422 -38.44 7.83 -10.98
CA ARG A 422 -38.67 6.68 -10.08
C ARG A 422 -39.88 6.92 -9.22
#